data_AF-A0A9D6ZDP7-F1
#
_entry.id   AF-A0A9D6ZDP7-F1
#
_cell.length_a   1.000
_cell.length_b   1.000
_cell.length_c   1.000
_cell.angle_alpha   90.00
_cell.angle_beta   90.00
_cell.angle_gamma   90.00
#
_symmetry.space_group_name_H-M   'P 1'
#
loop_
_entity.id
_entity.type
_entity.pdbx_description
1 polymer ?
#
loop_
_entity_poly.entity_id
_entity_poly.type
_entity_poly.pdbx_seq_one_letter_code
_entity_poly.pdbx_strand_id
1 'polypeptide(L)' 'WRSVKYECVYMRELTTVSEEKEQIGSYFEYYNNERPHQSLNYKTPKAIYLL' A
#
# COMPACT_ATOMS: atom_id res chain seq x y z
N TRP A 1 0.89 -6.36 5.95
CA TRP A 1 -0.37 -7.13 5.75
C TRP A 1 -1.59 -6.50 6.43
N ARG A 2 -1.53 -6.08 7.70
CA ARG A 2 -2.69 -5.45 8.37
C ARG A 2 -3.19 -4.19 7.68
N SER A 3 -2.30 -3.26 7.34
CA SER A 3 -2.67 -1.98 6.71
C SER A 3 -3.41 -2.17 5.39
N VAL A 4 -2.88 -2.96 4.45
CA VAL A 4 -3.55 -3.20 3.15
C VAL A 4 -4.95 -3.79 3.32
N LYS A 5 -5.17 -4.70 4.28
CA LYS A 5 -6.49 -5.26 4.51
C LYS A 5 -7.49 -4.21 4.97
N TYR A 6 -7.13 -3.42 5.98
CA TYR A 6 -8.08 -2.43 6.53
C TYR A 6 -8.23 -1.20 5.65
N GLU A 7 -7.14 -0.69 5.07
CA GLU A 7 -7.13 0.58 4.33
C GLU A 7 -7.51 0.40 2.85
N CYS A 8 -7.37 -0.80 2.29
CA CYS A 8 -7.65 -1.07 0.86
C CYS A 8 -8.76 -2.11 0.67
N VAL A 9 -8.63 -3.30 1.27
CA VAL A 9 -9.52 -4.44 0.96
C VAL A 9 -10.88 -4.31 1.64
N TYR A 10 -10.93 -4.03 2.95
CA TYR A 10 -12.19 -3.99 3.72
C TYR A 10 -12.95 -2.67 3.57
N MET A 11 -12.30 -1.60 3.13
CA MET A 11 -12.93 -0.30 2.91
C MET A 11 -13.63 -0.17 1.55
N ARG A 12 -13.52 -1.19 0.68
CA ARG A 12 -14.05 -1.13 -0.68
C ARG A 12 -14.82 -2.39 -1.02
N GLU A 13 -16.00 -2.21 -1.60
CA GLU A 13 -16.70 -3.27 -2.30
C GLU A 13 -16.25 -3.22 -3.76
N LEU A 14 -15.29 -4.07 -4.12
CA LEU A 14 -14.85 -4.21 -5.49
C LEU A 14 -15.61 -5.37 -6.13
N THR A 15 -16.11 -5.13 -7.33
CA THR A 15 -17.06 -6.05 -7.99
C THR A 15 -16.33 -7.11 -8.80
N THR A 16 -15.11 -6.79 -9.26
CA THR A 16 -14.31 -7.68 -10.09
C THR A 16 -12.88 -7.85 -9.57
N VAL A 17 -12.32 -9.03 -9.84
CA VAL A 17 -10.91 -9.36 -9.52
C VAL A 17 -9.93 -8.43 -10.25
N SER A 18 -10.30 -7.90 -11.42
CA SER A 18 -9.44 -6.97 -12.17
C SER A 18 -9.30 -5.64 -11.43
N GLU A 19 -10.41 -5.08 -10.96
CA GLU A 19 -10.42 -3.84 -10.17
C GLU A 19 -9.67 -4.03 -8.85
N GLU A 20 -9.82 -5.18 -8.19
CA GLU A 20 -9.04 -5.52 -6.97
C GLU A 20 -7.53 -5.49 -7.22
N LYS A 21 -7.07 -6.10 -8.32
CA LYS A 21 -5.64 -6.13 -8.65
C LYS A 21 -5.07 -4.74 -8.89
N GLU A 22 -5.77 -3.91 -9.65
CA GLU A 22 -5.36 -2.53 -9.92
C GLU A 22 -5.31 -1.69 -8.64
N GLN A 23 -6.34 -1.83 -7.80
CA GLN A 23 -6.44 -1.06 -6.57
C GLN A 23 -5.38 -1.47 -5.54
N ILE A 24 -5.11 -2.77 -5.40
CA ILE A 24 -4.04 -3.30 -4.54
C ILE A 24 -2.67 -2.85 -5.06
N GLY A 25 -2.46 -2.88 -6.38
CA GLY A 25 -1.24 -2.38 -7.01
C GLY A 25 -1.00 -0.91 -6.68
N SER A 26 -2.02 -0.07 -6.89
CA SER A 26 -1.98 1.36 -6.56
C SER A 26 -1.71 1.60 -5.07
N TYR A 27 -2.31 0.81 -4.18
CA TYR A 27 -2.05 0.91 -2.74
C TYR A 27 -0.58 0.64 -2.41
N PHE A 28 0.03 -0.39 -3.01
CA PHE A 28 1.44 -0.71 -2.76
C PHE A 28 2.40 0.31 -3.36
N GLU A 29 2.07 0.89 -4.51
CA GLU A 29 2.85 1.99 -5.08
C GLU A 29 2.92 3.16 -4.09
N TYR A 30 1.76 3.60 -3.57
CA TYR A 30 1.68 4.63 -2.53
C TYR A 30 2.41 4.22 -1.25
N TYR A 31 2.16 3.02 -0.73
CA TYR A 31 2.73 2.54 0.53
C TYR A 31 4.27 2.51 0.50
N ASN A 32 4.84 2.12 -0.65
CA ASN A 32 6.28 1.94 -0.81
C ASN A 32 7.02 3.21 -1.23
N ASN A 33 6.38 4.10 -2.02
CA ASN A 33 7.04 5.26 -2.60
C ASN A 33 6.73 6.57 -1.86
N GLU A 34 5.56 6.69 -1.25
CA GLU A 34 5.03 7.98 -0.78
C GLU A 34 4.78 8.01 0.72
N ARG A 35 4.27 6.92 1.30
CA ARG A 35 3.90 6.87 2.73
C ARG A 35 5.16 6.88 3.62
N PRO A 36 5.32 7.87 4.53
CA PRO A 36 6.33 7.82 5.58
C PRO A 36 5.97 6.77 6.64
N HIS A 37 6.95 5.99 7.10
CA HIS A 37 6.74 4.99 8.14
C HIS A 37 7.51 5.36 9.40
N GLN A 38 6.82 5.44 10.54
CA GLN A 38 7.43 5.79 11.82
C GLN A 38 8.56 4.83 12.20
N SER A 39 8.40 3.53 11.94
CA SER A 39 9.44 2.51 12.16
C SER A 39 10.66 2.67 11.25
N LEU A 40 10.55 3.42 10.15
CA LEU A 40 11.62 3.74 9.22
C LEU A 40 12.12 5.17 9.40
N ASN A 41 11.98 5.74 10.61
CA ASN A 41 12.32 7.12 10.90
C ASN A 41 11.66 8.12 9.93
N TYR A 42 10.38 7.88 9.63
CA TYR A 42 9.58 8.65 8.68
C TYR A 42 10.13 8.68 7.24
N LYS A 43 10.92 7.68 6.86
CA LYS A 43 11.28 7.42 5.45
C LYS A 43 10.31 6.44 4.82
N THR A 44 10.32 6.40 3.48
CA THR A 44 9.54 5.45 2.69
C THR A 44 10.29 4.11 2.59
N PRO A 45 9.59 2.97 2.39
CA PRO A 45 10.24 1.68 2.26
C PRO A 45 11.24 1.65 1.10
N LYS A 46 10.91 2.29 -0.02
CA LYS A 46 11.83 2.44 -1.15
C LYS A 46 13.13 3.13 -0.76
N ALA A 47 13.07 4.18 0.05
CA ALA A 47 14.26 4.91 0.49
C ALA A 47 15.15 4.15 1.49
N ILE A 48 14.71 2.99 1.99
CA ILE A 48 15.49 2.17 2.92
C ILE A 48 16.00 0.89 2.26
N TYR A 49 15.16 0.22 1.47
CA TYR A 49 15.40 -1.15 1.01
C TYR A 49 15.72 -1.28 -0.48
N LEU A 50 15.46 -0.24 -1.28
CA LEU A 50 15.63 -0.27 -2.74
C LEU A 50 16.67 0.76 -3.22
N LEU A 51 17.54 1.21 -2.31
CA LEU A 51 18.72 2.05 -2.58
C LEU A 51 19.99 1.26 -2.32
#